data_AF-A0A0F9DPY9-F1
#
_entry.id   AF-A0A0F9DPY9-F1
#
_cell.length_a   1.000
_cell.length_b   1.000
_cell.length_c   1.000
_cell.angle_alpha   90.00
_cell.angle_beta   90.00
_cell.angle_gamma   90.00
#
_symmetry.space_group_name_H-M   'P 1'
#
loop_
_entity.id
_entity.type
_entity.pdbx_description
1 polymer ?
#
loop_
_entity_poly.entity_id
_entity_poly.type
_entity_poly.pdbx_seq_one_letter_code
_entity_poly.pdbx_strand_id
1 'polypeptide(L)'
;MDLETTGLDPWKRQVPDRLCGIAISDGTDHFYMPFRHANKKKNLPMEALRELGTLLSDPDRVFVGFNYKFDLKFLFVEGIGLPKTIRDPYLAAHLCNENEPLLGLKPLSDKYLGNKASKEQRALKLLLRERGLGIADMWRLEPEQVAPYACDDVRLTLELRDFYLPHLEKQGLLELWEEVSAYELIVAGMEIDGIRLNAETLRHNAMKSQKHHLAKMMEIRDVAGYTLNPNSSKQVCNWLEIDSSKKAILEILHNKGDERATLILQARCWRTADSRYYQPLLRLIDGDGLGHPSFKMCGTYTGRMSSGDPFNWQSFANPREKGYAAGIYDPIKDAIEADEDEVMVEADYSQAEIKVACHYGQETRMGDLVNSGEDIHGATKD
;
A
#
# COMPACT_ATOMS: atom_id res chain seq x y z
N MET A 1 1.72 21.47 4.42
CA MET A 1 0.47 21.14 5.15
C MET A 1 0.58 19.70 5.57
N ASP A 2 0.02 19.38 6.72
CA ASP A 2 0.00 18.04 7.30
C ASP A 2 -1.29 17.85 8.10
N LEU A 3 -1.81 16.62 8.14
CA LEU A 3 -3.04 16.27 8.83
C LEU A 3 -2.79 15.37 10.03
N GLU A 4 -3.39 15.74 11.15
CA GLU A 4 -3.55 14.86 12.30
C GLU A 4 -4.91 14.19 12.26
N THR A 5 -4.96 12.91 12.58
CA THR A 5 -6.15 12.06 12.38
C THR A 5 -6.44 11.20 13.61
N THR A 6 -7.64 10.64 13.69
CA THR A 6 -8.04 9.73 14.79
C THR A 6 -7.54 8.30 14.59
N GLY A 7 -6.78 8.04 13.53
CA GLY A 7 -6.27 6.73 13.13
C GLY A 7 -5.82 6.74 11.67
N LEU A 8 -5.52 5.57 11.09
CA LEU A 8 -4.84 5.47 9.79
C LEU A 8 -5.75 5.11 8.61
N ASP A 9 -7.03 4.80 8.86
CA ASP A 9 -7.92 4.23 7.87
C ASP A 9 -9.22 5.05 7.76
N PRO A 10 -9.31 5.92 6.73
CA PRO A 10 -10.48 6.77 6.51
C PRO A 10 -11.70 5.99 5.98
N TRP A 11 -11.52 4.72 5.60
CA TRP A 11 -12.54 3.89 4.93
C TRP A 11 -13.19 2.83 5.84
N LYS A 12 -12.75 2.68 7.11
CA LYS A 12 -13.29 1.61 7.99
C LYS A 12 -14.81 1.60 8.03
N ARG A 13 -15.37 0.42 7.78
CA ARG A 13 -16.83 0.18 7.75
C ARG A 13 -17.60 0.56 9.01
N GLN A 14 -17.02 0.40 10.21
CA GLN A 14 -17.75 0.62 11.47
C GLN A 14 -17.61 2.07 11.97
N VAL A 15 -16.38 2.48 12.24
CA VAL A 15 -16.03 3.82 12.70
C VAL A 15 -14.80 4.22 11.93
N PRO A 16 -14.98 4.89 10.78
CA PRO A 16 -13.84 5.32 9.99
C PRO A 16 -13.11 6.46 10.69
N ASP A 17 -11.80 6.44 10.54
CA ASP A 17 -10.96 7.47 11.13
C ASP A 17 -11.27 8.80 10.45
N ARG A 18 -11.06 9.89 11.19
CA ARG A 18 -11.42 11.24 10.75
C ARG A 18 -10.27 12.20 10.96
N LEU A 19 -10.30 13.28 10.19
CA LEU A 19 -9.41 14.42 10.40
C LEU A 19 -9.64 14.99 11.80
N CYS A 20 -8.56 15.11 12.58
CA CYS A 20 -8.54 15.71 13.91
C CYS A 20 -8.09 17.16 13.89
N GLY A 21 -7.04 17.46 13.12
CA GLY A 21 -6.50 18.80 13.00
C GLY A 21 -5.63 18.94 11.76
N ILE A 22 -5.33 20.19 11.42
CA ILE A 22 -4.54 20.55 10.24
C ILE A 22 -3.40 21.45 10.67
N ALA A 23 -2.17 21.07 10.34
CA ALA A 23 -1.03 21.97 10.40
C ALA A 23 -0.78 22.61 9.03
N ILE A 24 -0.59 23.92 9.02
CA ILE A 24 -0.22 24.69 7.83
C ILE A 24 0.96 25.60 8.14
N SER A 25 1.78 25.85 7.14
CA SER A 25 2.93 26.74 7.22
C SER A 25 2.96 27.62 5.98
N ASP A 26 3.27 28.90 6.17
CA ASP A 26 3.58 29.84 5.08
C ASP A 26 5.09 29.95 4.80
N GLY A 27 5.90 29.14 5.50
CA GLY A 27 7.36 29.15 5.45
C GLY A 27 8.02 29.89 6.60
N THR A 28 7.31 30.80 7.26
CA THR A 28 7.82 31.55 8.43
C THR A 28 7.07 31.15 9.69
N ASP A 29 5.74 31.21 9.63
CA ASP A 29 4.86 30.87 10.73
C ASP A 29 4.22 29.50 10.50
N HIS A 30 3.92 28.80 11.60
CA HIS A 30 3.35 27.45 11.59
C HIS A 30 2.14 27.39 12.51
N PHE A 31 0.99 27.02 11.96
CA PHE A 31 -0.28 27.05 12.66
C PHE A 31 -0.89 25.65 12.73
N TYR A 32 -1.44 25.30 13.89
CA TYR A 32 -2.25 24.09 14.08
C TYR A 32 -3.71 24.47 14.30
N MET A 33 -4.59 23.92 13.47
CA MET A 33 -6.03 24.15 13.46
C MET A 33 -6.75 22.89 13.96
N PRO A 34 -7.22 22.86 15.23
CA PRO A 34 -7.91 21.70 15.78
C PRO A 34 -9.39 21.66 15.39
N PHE A 35 -9.91 20.50 15.00
CA PHE A 35 -11.32 20.31 14.61
C PHE A 35 -12.03 19.22 15.40
N ARG A 36 -11.34 18.14 15.77
CA ARG A 36 -11.94 16.98 16.46
C ARG A 36 -11.17 16.46 17.66
N HIS A 37 -10.53 17.34 18.43
CA HIS A 37 -10.05 16.95 19.75
C HIS A 37 -11.21 16.64 20.70
N ALA A 38 -10.96 15.76 21.68
CA ALA A 38 -11.95 15.39 22.69
C ALA A 38 -12.47 16.62 23.47
N ASN A 39 -11.60 17.60 23.71
CA ASN A 39 -12.02 18.90 24.26
C ASN A 39 -12.65 19.79 23.17
N LYS A 40 -13.96 19.60 22.96
CA LYS A 40 -14.73 20.32 21.94
C LYS A 40 -14.70 21.84 22.05
N LYS A 41 -14.41 22.41 23.23
CA LYS A 41 -14.38 23.87 23.45
C LYS A 41 -13.17 24.54 22.78
N LYS A 42 -12.16 23.76 22.42
CA LYS A 42 -10.92 24.22 21.81
C LYS A 42 -10.85 23.97 20.30
N ASN A 43 -11.84 23.27 19.75
CA ASN A 43 -11.92 23.03 18.31
C ASN A 43 -12.49 24.25 17.59
N LEU A 44 -11.97 24.49 16.40
CA LEU A 44 -12.55 25.41 15.43
C LEU A 44 -13.88 24.85 14.89
N PRO A 45 -14.78 25.73 14.43
CA PRO A 45 -16.00 25.32 13.75
C PRO A 45 -15.67 24.53 12.47
N MET A 46 -16.48 23.52 12.15
CA MET A 46 -16.30 22.69 10.95
C MET A 46 -16.45 23.50 9.66
N GLU A 47 -17.13 24.66 9.71
CA GLU A 47 -17.25 25.59 8.59
C GLU A 47 -15.89 26.15 8.16
N ALA A 48 -14.95 26.37 9.10
CA ALA A 48 -13.60 26.83 8.77
C ALA A 48 -12.81 25.78 7.95
N LEU A 49 -13.15 24.50 8.09
CA LEU A 49 -12.58 23.43 7.28
C LEU A 49 -12.98 23.55 5.80
N ARG A 50 -14.20 24.04 5.53
CA ARG A 50 -14.68 24.29 4.16
C ARG A 50 -13.97 25.47 3.51
N GLU A 51 -13.67 26.52 4.28
CA GLU A 51 -12.89 27.67 3.79
C GLU A 51 -11.48 27.24 3.36
N LEU A 52 -10.86 26.32 4.10
CA LEU A 52 -9.59 25.74 3.71
C LEU A 52 -9.69 24.97 2.38
N GLY A 53 -10.80 24.29 2.11
CA GLY A 53 -11.04 23.62 0.83
C GLY A 53 -10.97 24.54 -0.38
N THR A 54 -11.44 25.79 -0.23
CA THR A 54 -11.31 26.82 -1.28
C THR A 54 -9.85 27.17 -1.53
N LEU A 55 -9.05 27.31 -0.47
CA LEU A 55 -7.62 27.60 -0.57
C LEU A 55 -6.85 26.42 -1.21
N LEU A 56 -7.19 25.19 -0.82
CA LEU A 56 -6.56 23.99 -1.37
C LEU A 56 -6.83 23.83 -2.85
N SER A 57 -8.06 24.11 -3.29
CA SER A 57 -8.48 23.92 -4.69
C SER A 57 -7.96 24.99 -5.65
N ASP A 58 -7.25 26.01 -5.15
CA ASP A 58 -6.67 27.10 -5.94
C ASP A 58 -5.58 26.55 -6.89
N PRO A 59 -5.76 26.62 -8.23
CA PRO A 59 -4.82 26.07 -9.19
C PRO A 59 -3.48 26.80 -9.22
N ASP A 60 -3.42 28.04 -8.73
CA ASP A 60 -2.20 28.86 -8.71
C ASP A 60 -1.34 28.56 -7.46
N ARG A 61 -1.79 27.66 -6.59
CA ARG A 61 -1.08 27.27 -5.37
C ARG A 61 -0.46 25.90 -5.47
N VAL A 62 0.76 25.81 -4.94
CA VAL A 62 1.48 24.55 -4.76
C VAL A 62 1.50 24.21 -3.29
N PHE A 63 0.99 23.03 -2.95
CA PHE A 63 1.00 22.53 -1.58
C PHE A 63 2.13 21.54 -1.37
N VAL A 64 2.87 21.71 -0.29
CA VAL A 64 3.95 20.78 0.10
C VAL A 64 3.46 19.95 1.27
N GLY A 65 3.49 18.63 1.14
CA GLY A 65 3.16 17.67 2.20
C GLY A 65 4.14 16.50 2.17
N PHE A 66 4.19 15.70 3.21
CA PHE A 66 5.12 14.56 3.29
C PHE A 66 4.35 13.25 3.32
N ASN A 67 4.56 12.36 2.34
CA ASN A 67 3.70 11.19 2.11
C ASN A 67 2.22 11.62 1.91
N TYR A 68 2.05 12.61 1.04
CA TYR A 68 0.87 13.48 1.04
C TYR A 68 -0.41 12.77 0.60
N LYS A 69 -0.29 11.67 -0.14
CA LYS A 69 -1.41 10.77 -0.43
C LYS A 69 -2.21 10.34 0.80
N PHE A 70 -1.56 10.20 1.96
CA PHE A 70 -2.28 9.91 3.20
C PHE A 70 -3.30 11.02 3.50
N ASP A 71 -2.84 12.27 3.52
CA ASP A 71 -3.65 13.45 3.79
C ASP A 71 -4.78 13.64 2.78
N LEU A 72 -4.49 13.45 1.49
CA LEU A 72 -5.46 13.60 0.39
C LEU A 72 -6.70 12.72 0.59
N LYS A 73 -6.52 11.49 1.08
CA LYS A 73 -7.65 10.58 1.35
C LYS A 73 -8.54 11.09 2.48
N PHE A 74 -7.96 11.64 3.53
CA PHE A 74 -8.74 12.23 4.62
C PHE A 74 -9.45 13.50 4.15
N LEU A 75 -8.80 14.38 3.39
CA LEU A 75 -9.45 15.57 2.82
C LEU A 75 -10.68 15.19 1.97
N PHE A 76 -10.54 14.16 1.13
CA PHE A 76 -11.63 13.67 0.30
C PHE A 76 -12.82 13.18 1.14
N VAL A 77 -12.58 12.35 2.15
CA VAL A 77 -13.65 11.83 3.04
C VAL A 77 -14.32 12.92 3.85
N GLU A 78 -13.63 14.03 4.13
CA GLU A 78 -14.21 15.22 4.76
C GLU A 78 -15.00 16.12 3.79
N GLY A 79 -15.03 15.78 2.49
CA GLY A 79 -15.66 16.60 1.46
C GLY A 79 -14.92 17.91 1.19
N ILE A 80 -13.61 17.95 1.46
CA ILE A 80 -12.75 19.11 1.23
C ILE A 80 -12.13 18.99 -0.15
N GLY A 81 -12.08 20.10 -0.89
CA GLY A 81 -11.42 20.14 -2.18
C GLY A 81 -9.93 19.79 -2.08
N LEU A 82 -9.45 19.00 -3.04
CA LEU A 82 -8.05 18.54 -3.09
C LEU A 82 -7.15 19.55 -3.81
N PRO A 83 -5.88 19.66 -3.41
CA PRO A 83 -4.90 20.47 -4.13
C PRO A 83 -4.72 20.04 -5.57
N LYS A 84 -4.59 21.03 -6.46
CA LYS A 84 -4.34 20.80 -7.90
C LYS A 84 -2.87 20.53 -8.20
N THR A 85 -1.98 21.15 -7.42
CA THR A 85 -0.54 20.98 -7.56
C THR A 85 0.08 20.71 -6.20
N ILE A 86 0.87 19.63 -6.13
CA ILE A 86 1.55 19.22 -4.90
C ILE A 86 3.05 19.01 -5.12
N ARG A 87 3.80 19.02 -4.04
CA ARG A 87 5.21 18.62 -3.97
C ARG A 87 5.42 17.77 -2.72
N ASP A 88 6.01 16.59 -2.91
CA ASP A 88 6.26 15.67 -1.80
C ASP A 88 7.76 15.39 -1.62
N PRO A 89 8.39 15.88 -0.52
CA PRO A 89 9.77 15.57 -0.18
C PRO A 89 10.03 14.08 0.09
N TYR A 90 9.00 13.29 0.41
CA TYR A 90 9.10 11.82 0.49
C TYR A 90 9.49 11.23 -0.87
N LEU A 91 8.88 11.70 -1.96
CA LEU A 91 9.22 11.28 -3.32
C LEU A 91 10.60 11.82 -3.72
N ALA A 92 10.90 13.07 -3.38
CA ALA A 92 12.21 13.67 -3.62
C ALA A 92 13.34 12.87 -2.97
N ALA A 93 13.14 12.41 -1.73
CA ALA A 93 14.10 11.60 -0.99
C ALA A 93 14.40 10.28 -1.72
N HIS A 94 13.36 9.60 -2.20
CA HIS A 94 13.51 8.36 -2.95
C HIS A 94 14.20 8.57 -4.30
N LEU A 95 13.82 9.62 -5.04
CA LEU A 95 14.46 9.95 -6.32
C LEU A 95 15.94 10.31 -6.15
N CYS A 96 16.29 11.04 -5.09
CA CYS A 96 17.68 11.40 -4.81
C CYS A 96 18.53 10.21 -4.34
N ASN A 97 17.92 9.21 -3.70
CA ASN A 97 18.60 8.03 -3.18
C ASN A 97 17.61 6.86 -2.98
N GLU A 98 17.49 6.00 -3.98
CA GLU A 98 16.61 4.83 -3.96
C GLU A 98 17.05 3.77 -2.95
N ASN A 99 18.29 3.85 -2.46
CA ASN A 99 18.85 2.96 -1.44
C ASN A 99 18.64 3.48 -0.02
N GLU A 100 17.90 4.57 0.18
CA GLU A 100 17.62 5.10 1.51
C GLU A 100 16.84 4.08 2.37
N PRO A 101 17.41 3.59 3.49
CA PRO A 101 16.76 2.54 4.29
C PRO A 101 15.48 3.01 5.00
N LEU A 102 15.36 4.30 5.30
CA LEU A 102 14.24 4.86 6.07
C LEU A 102 13.76 6.17 5.46
N LEU A 103 12.63 6.12 4.75
CA LEU A 103 12.00 7.28 4.11
C LEU A 103 10.99 8.01 5.02
N GLY A 104 11.08 7.88 6.35
CA GLY A 104 10.18 8.59 7.26
C GLY A 104 10.61 10.05 7.48
N LEU A 105 9.65 10.96 7.67
CA LEU A 105 9.91 12.39 7.93
C LEU A 105 10.97 12.60 9.02
N LYS A 106 10.80 11.97 10.18
CA LYS A 106 11.72 12.12 11.33
C LYS A 106 13.11 11.51 11.06
N PRO A 107 13.24 10.24 10.61
CA PRO A 107 14.53 9.69 10.20
C PRO A 107 15.30 10.53 9.17
N LEU A 108 14.62 10.99 8.11
CA LEU A 108 15.23 11.82 7.08
C LEU A 108 15.66 13.17 7.65
N SER A 109 14.80 13.81 8.44
CA SER A 109 15.11 15.10 9.06
C SER A 109 16.28 15.00 10.04
N ASP A 110 16.32 13.99 10.90
CA ASP A 110 17.45 13.79 11.82
C ASP A 110 18.77 13.56 11.05
N LYS A 111 18.72 12.86 9.91
CA LYS A 111 19.88 12.56 9.06
C LYS A 111 20.38 13.78 8.28
N TYR A 112 19.47 14.52 7.64
CA TYR A 112 19.81 15.55 6.64
C TYR A 112 19.71 16.99 7.17
N LEU A 113 18.84 17.25 8.14
CA LEU A 113 18.64 18.58 8.74
C LEU A 113 19.31 18.71 10.12
N GLY A 114 19.61 17.56 10.75
CA GLY A 114 20.33 17.47 12.02
C GLY A 114 19.47 17.04 13.21
N ASN A 115 20.17 16.64 14.29
CA ASN A 115 19.73 15.77 15.40
C ASN A 115 18.58 16.26 16.33
N LYS A 116 17.74 17.21 15.91
CA LYS A 116 16.64 17.78 16.73
C LYS A 116 15.24 17.55 16.16
N ALA A 117 15.10 16.97 14.98
CA ALA A 117 13.80 16.80 14.32
C ALA A 117 12.85 15.87 15.10
N SER A 118 13.40 14.87 15.81
CA SER A 118 12.60 13.96 16.63
C SER A 118 12.16 14.52 18.00
N LYS A 119 12.54 15.76 18.38
CA LYS A 119 12.33 16.26 19.74
C LYS A 119 10.85 16.38 20.11
N GLU A 120 10.06 17.07 19.29
CA GLU A 120 8.64 17.31 19.58
C GLU A 120 7.83 16.00 19.52
N GLN A 121 8.18 15.09 18.59
CA GLN A 121 7.59 13.75 18.56
C GLN A 121 7.89 12.94 19.83
N ARG A 122 9.12 13.02 20.36
CA ARG A 122 9.48 12.34 21.62
C ARG A 122 8.69 12.90 22.79
N ALA A 123 8.53 14.22 22.86
CA ALA A 123 7.74 14.88 23.89
C ALA A 123 6.26 14.45 23.84
N LEU A 124 5.65 14.44 22.64
CA LEU A 124 4.28 13.96 22.44
C LEU A 124 4.11 12.49 22.84
N LYS A 125 5.02 11.62 22.38
CA LYS A 125 5.00 10.18 22.72
C LYS A 125 5.12 9.94 24.23
N LEU A 126 5.93 10.73 24.93
CA LEU A 126 6.05 10.65 26.39
C LEU A 126 4.72 11.02 27.08
N LEU A 127 4.13 12.15 26.69
CA LEU A 127 2.85 12.61 27.23
C LEU A 127 1.72 11.59 26.99
N LEU A 128 1.65 11.00 25.81
CA LEU A 128 0.67 9.95 25.48
C LEU A 128 0.87 8.72 26.37
N ARG A 129 2.12 8.27 26.51
CA ARG A 129 2.47 7.11 27.34
C ARG A 129 2.10 7.32 28.81
N GLU A 130 2.33 8.51 29.35
CA GLU A 130 1.94 8.87 30.73
C GLU A 130 0.42 8.76 30.96
N ARG A 131 -0.37 8.85 29.88
CA ARG A 131 -1.84 8.69 29.90
C ARG A 131 -2.33 7.31 29.45
N GLY A 132 -1.42 6.37 29.18
CA GLY A 132 -1.77 5.03 28.66
C GLY A 132 -2.33 5.05 27.23
N LEU A 133 -1.97 6.06 26.44
CA LEU A 133 -2.48 6.30 25.08
C LEU A 133 -1.42 5.99 24.01
N GLY A 134 -1.88 5.60 22.82
CA GLY A 134 -1.03 5.45 21.63
C GLY A 134 -0.98 6.73 20.79
N ILE A 135 -0.14 6.76 19.74
CA ILE A 135 -0.08 7.91 18.81
C ILE A 135 -1.42 8.17 18.11
N ALA A 136 -2.18 7.10 17.81
CA ALA A 136 -3.52 7.19 17.24
C ALA A 136 -4.56 7.82 18.20
N ASP A 137 -4.22 7.99 19.48
CA ASP A 137 -5.09 8.62 20.48
C ASP A 137 -4.74 10.10 20.73
N MET A 138 -3.87 10.72 19.91
CA MET A 138 -3.46 12.12 20.11
C MET A 138 -4.62 13.12 20.14
N TRP A 139 -5.72 12.83 19.44
CA TRP A 139 -6.96 13.60 19.46
C TRP A 139 -7.60 13.66 20.86
N ARG A 140 -7.21 12.80 21.79
CA ARG A 140 -7.66 12.83 23.20
C ARG A 140 -6.86 13.81 24.07
N LEU A 141 -5.77 14.37 23.57
CA LEU A 141 -5.00 15.41 24.24
C LEU A 141 -5.61 16.80 23.98
N GLU A 142 -5.19 17.79 24.76
CA GLU A 142 -5.53 19.19 24.45
C GLU A 142 -4.79 19.63 23.18
N PRO A 143 -5.42 20.44 22.29
CA PRO A 143 -4.79 20.91 21.06
C PRO A 143 -3.42 21.56 21.26
N GLU A 144 -3.24 22.34 22.33
CA GLU A 144 -1.98 23.02 22.66
C GLU A 144 -0.84 22.04 22.97
N GLN A 145 -1.16 20.79 23.32
CA GLN A 145 -0.18 19.73 23.56
C GLN A 145 0.23 19.01 22.27
N VAL A 146 -0.61 19.05 21.24
CA VAL A 146 -0.36 18.42 19.93
C VAL A 146 0.24 19.44 18.94
N ALA A 147 -0.13 20.72 19.06
CA ALA A 147 0.32 21.78 18.16
C ALA A 147 1.85 21.83 17.94
N PRO A 148 2.73 21.69 18.97
CA PRO A 148 4.16 21.70 18.73
C PRO A 148 4.63 20.55 17.82
N TYR A 149 4.02 19.37 17.93
CA TYR A 149 4.33 18.23 17.06
C TYR A 149 3.86 18.48 15.63
N ALA A 150 2.59 18.87 15.44
CA ALA A 150 2.01 19.08 14.12
C ALA A 150 2.69 20.25 13.37
N CYS A 151 2.99 21.35 14.08
CA CYS A 151 3.74 22.47 13.51
C CYS A 151 5.18 22.10 13.16
N ASP A 152 5.82 21.21 13.93
CA ASP A 152 7.15 20.70 13.64
C ASP A 152 7.15 19.82 12.37
N ASP A 153 6.10 19.03 12.14
CA ASP A 153 5.97 18.19 10.94
C ASP A 153 5.90 19.03 9.66
N VAL A 154 5.10 20.10 9.62
CA VAL A 154 5.07 21.00 8.44
C VAL A 154 6.36 21.80 8.27
N ARG A 155 7.03 22.21 9.36
CA ARG A 155 8.32 22.89 9.31
C ARG A 155 9.37 21.98 8.68
N LEU A 156 9.53 20.77 9.21
CA LEU A 156 10.49 19.79 8.71
C LEU A 156 10.20 19.37 7.27
N THR A 157 8.93 19.28 6.90
CA THR A 157 8.52 18.99 5.52
C THR A 157 9.06 20.06 4.56
N LEU A 158 8.93 21.35 4.90
CA LEU A 158 9.46 22.44 4.09
C LEU A 158 10.99 22.47 4.08
N GLU A 159 11.63 22.23 5.23
CA GLU A 159 13.10 22.16 5.30
C GLU A 159 13.66 21.00 4.48
N LEU A 160 12.99 19.83 4.46
CA LEU A 160 13.38 18.71 3.60
C LEU A 160 13.16 19.04 2.12
N ARG A 161 12.07 19.72 1.76
CA ARG A 161 11.87 20.23 0.39
C ARG A 161 13.06 21.09 -0.02
N ASP A 162 13.44 22.06 0.81
CA ASP A 162 14.52 23.01 0.52
C ASP A 162 15.89 22.32 0.48
N PHE A 163 16.07 21.27 1.27
CA PHE A 163 17.24 20.41 1.20
C PHE A 163 17.30 19.63 -0.12
N TYR A 164 16.22 18.96 -0.54
CA TYR A 164 16.24 18.10 -1.71
C TYR A 164 16.22 18.86 -3.05
N LEU A 165 15.63 20.05 -3.11
CA LEU A 165 15.52 20.83 -4.35
C LEU A 165 16.87 21.01 -5.09
N PRO A 166 17.95 21.52 -4.46
CA PRO A 166 19.25 21.64 -5.14
C PRO A 166 19.89 20.28 -5.50
N HIS A 167 19.53 19.20 -4.79
CA HIS A 167 20.03 17.85 -5.10
C HIS A 167 19.32 17.25 -6.32
N LEU A 168 18.02 17.51 -6.47
CA LEU A 168 17.26 17.14 -7.66
C LEU A 168 17.78 17.89 -8.89
N GLU A 169 17.99 19.21 -8.77
CA GLU A 169 18.56 20.03 -9.85
C GLU A 169 19.92 19.51 -10.29
N LYS A 170 20.83 19.26 -9.33
CA LYS A 170 22.17 18.74 -9.61
C LYS A 170 22.16 17.38 -10.33
N GLN A 171 21.15 16.56 -10.07
CA GLN A 171 20.99 15.23 -10.68
C GLN A 171 20.12 15.25 -11.95
N GLY A 172 19.57 16.40 -12.35
CA GLY A 172 18.65 16.49 -13.49
C GLY A 172 17.30 15.80 -13.24
N LEU A 173 16.88 15.68 -11.98
CA LEU A 173 15.67 14.95 -11.57
C LEU A 173 14.50 15.89 -11.23
N LEU A 174 14.64 17.20 -11.46
CA LEU A 174 13.61 18.17 -11.09
C LEU A 174 12.30 17.91 -11.85
N GLU A 175 12.36 17.79 -13.18
CA GLU A 175 11.20 17.49 -14.03
C GLU A 175 10.54 16.16 -13.63
N LEU A 176 11.35 15.11 -13.40
CA LEU A 176 10.84 13.83 -12.93
C LEU A 176 10.14 13.96 -11.56
N TRP A 177 10.66 14.78 -10.64
CA TRP A 177 10.00 15.01 -9.35
C TRP A 177 8.64 15.70 -9.51
N GLU A 178 8.51 16.63 -10.45
CA GLU A 178 7.23 17.27 -10.78
C GLU A 178 6.24 16.26 -11.39
N GLU A 179 6.70 15.42 -12.31
CA GLU A 179 5.89 14.35 -12.91
C GLU A 179 5.40 13.35 -11.86
N VAL A 180 6.29 12.81 -11.01
CA VAL A 180 5.87 11.83 -10.00
C VAL A 180 4.98 12.46 -8.92
N SER A 181 5.14 13.75 -8.63
CA SER A 181 4.22 14.49 -7.73
C SER A 181 2.83 14.64 -8.37
N ALA A 182 2.74 14.81 -9.69
CA ALA A 182 1.46 14.78 -10.39
C ALA A 182 0.86 13.36 -10.42
N TYR A 183 1.68 12.33 -10.62
CA TYR A 183 1.24 10.94 -10.52
C TYR A 183 0.75 10.57 -9.13
N GLU A 184 1.29 11.17 -8.06
CA GLU A 184 0.79 10.98 -6.70
C GLU A 184 -0.69 11.35 -6.58
N LEU A 185 -1.12 12.47 -7.17
CA LEU A 185 -2.53 12.89 -7.18
C LEU A 185 -3.41 11.87 -7.92
N ILE A 186 -2.93 11.35 -9.05
CA ILE A 186 -3.64 10.33 -9.83
C ILE A 186 -3.76 9.04 -9.03
N VAL A 187 -2.66 8.57 -8.43
CA VAL A 187 -2.64 7.36 -7.60
C VAL A 187 -3.50 7.54 -6.36
N ALA A 188 -3.50 8.72 -5.73
CA ALA A 188 -4.43 9.04 -4.64
C ALA A 188 -5.88 8.95 -5.11
N GLY A 189 -6.20 9.48 -6.29
CA GLY A 189 -7.51 9.34 -6.95
C GLY A 189 -7.89 7.88 -7.14
N MET A 190 -7.01 7.05 -7.67
CA MET A 190 -7.26 5.60 -7.82
C MET A 190 -7.53 4.89 -6.48
N GLU A 191 -6.84 5.28 -5.40
CA GLU A 191 -7.11 4.73 -4.07
C GLU A 191 -8.44 5.22 -3.49
N ILE A 192 -8.80 6.46 -3.77
CA ILE A 192 -10.07 7.10 -3.36
C ILE A 192 -11.25 6.46 -4.09
N ASP A 193 -11.17 6.36 -5.42
CA ASP A 193 -12.22 5.76 -6.26
C ASP A 193 -12.42 4.28 -5.89
N GLY A 194 -11.32 3.58 -5.57
CA GLY A 194 -11.36 2.19 -5.15
C GLY A 194 -11.80 1.25 -6.27
N ILE A 195 -12.20 0.03 -5.87
CA ILE A 195 -12.71 -0.98 -6.81
C ILE A 195 -13.87 -1.73 -6.18
N ARG A 196 -14.96 -1.95 -6.92
CA ARG A 196 -16.12 -2.69 -6.43
C ARG A 196 -15.74 -4.15 -6.17
N LEU A 197 -16.06 -4.63 -4.97
CA LEU A 197 -15.81 -6.00 -4.55
C LEU A 197 -17.08 -6.68 -4.05
N ASN A 198 -17.40 -7.84 -4.60
CA ASN A 198 -18.50 -8.66 -4.14
C ASN A 198 -18.15 -9.32 -2.79
N ALA A 199 -18.61 -8.70 -1.70
CA ALA A 199 -18.40 -9.20 -0.35
C ALA A 199 -19.02 -10.58 -0.11
N GLU A 200 -20.13 -10.92 -0.80
CA GLU A 200 -20.78 -12.22 -0.66
C GLU A 200 -19.95 -13.33 -1.31
N THR A 201 -19.50 -13.13 -2.54
CA THR A 201 -18.57 -14.03 -3.26
C THR A 201 -17.29 -14.25 -2.46
N LEU A 202 -16.70 -13.19 -1.91
CA LEU A 202 -15.50 -13.30 -1.07
C LEU A 202 -15.75 -14.10 0.21
N ARG A 203 -16.86 -13.87 0.92
CA ARG A 203 -17.23 -14.64 2.13
C ARG A 203 -17.50 -16.11 1.80
N HIS A 204 -18.21 -16.37 0.71
CA HIS A 204 -18.48 -17.72 0.23
C HIS A 204 -17.17 -18.48 -0.02
N ASN A 205 -16.25 -17.86 -0.77
CA ASN A 205 -14.96 -18.46 -1.13
C ASN A 205 -14.04 -18.62 0.09
N ALA A 206 -14.08 -17.70 1.05
CA ALA A 206 -13.40 -17.83 2.34
C ALA A 206 -13.90 -19.05 3.11
N MET A 207 -15.22 -19.20 3.28
CA MET A 207 -15.82 -20.35 3.99
C MET A 207 -15.52 -21.68 3.29
N LYS A 208 -15.62 -21.72 1.95
CA LYS A 208 -15.24 -22.88 1.13
C LYS A 208 -13.78 -23.26 1.37
N SER A 209 -12.87 -22.28 1.35
CA SER A 209 -11.44 -22.50 1.58
C SER A 209 -11.15 -23.04 2.97
N GLN A 210 -11.80 -22.50 4.00
CA GLN A 210 -11.66 -23.00 5.38
C GLN A 210 -12.14 -24.44 5.51
N LYS A 211 -13.30 -24.78 4.92
CA LYS A 211 -13.85 -26.13 4.92
C LYS A 211 -12.90 -27.12 4.25
N HIS A 212 -12.37 -26.80 3.07
CA HIS A 212 -11.42 -27.68 2.38
C HIS A 212 -10.07 -27.78 3.09
N HIS A 213 -9.59 -26.69 3.70
CA HIS A 213 -8.38 -26.75 4.53
C HIS A 213 -8.55 -27.74 5.68
N LEU A 214 -9.68 -27.69 6.40
CA LEU A 214 -9.98 -28.61 7.50
C LEU A 214 -10.10 -30.06 7.02
N ALA A 215 -10.76 -30.31 5.89
CA ALA A 215 -10.82 -31.64 5.30
C ALA A 215 -9.42 -32.20 5.01
N LYS A 216 -8.53 -31.39 4.41
CA LYS A 216 -7.13 -31.81 4.16
C LYS A 216 -6.33 -32.02 5.44
N MET A 217 -6.58 -31.24 6.49
CA MET A 217 -5.98 -31.48 7.80
C MET A 217 -6.41 -32.83 8.40
N MET A 218 -7.67 -33.24 8.20
CA MET A 218 -8.15 -34.56 8.63
C MET A 218 -7.48 -35.68 7.83
N GLU A 219 -7.42 -35.56 6.49
CA GLU A 219 -6.72 -36.54 5.64
C GLU A 219 -5.23 -36.67 6.02
N ILE A 220 -4.54 -35.55 6.25
CA ILE A 220 -3.14 -35.57 6.72
C ILE A 220 -3.01 -36.30 8.04
N ARG A 221 -3.90 -36.05 9.00
CA ARG A 221 -3.88 -36.72 10.29
C ARG A 221 -4.08 -38.23 10.15
N ASP A 222 -5.01 -38.64 9.29
CA ASP A 222 -5.36 -40.04 9.10
C ASP A 222 -4.21 -40.81 8.42
N VAL A 223 -3.51 -40.18 7.46
CA VAL A 223 -2.32 -40.78 6.81
C VAL A 223 -1.08 -40.73 7.72
N ALA A 224 -0.88 -39.66 8.48
CA ALA A 224 0.29 -39.50 9.36
C ALA A 224 0.17 -40.31 10.66
N GLY A 225 -1.06 -40.59 11.12
CA GLY A 225 -1.34 -41.20 12.42
C GLY A 225 -1.27 -40.22 13.60
N TYR A 226 -1.03 -38.93 13.35
CA TYR A 226 -0.96 -37.87 14.36
C TYR A 226 -1.27 -36.49 13.76
N THR A 227 -1.50 -35.50 14.62
CA THR A 227 -1.77 -34.13 14.15
C THR A 227 -0.47 -33.45 13.70
N LEU A 228 -0.39 -33.09 12.42
CA LEU A 228 0.74 -32.39 11.82
C LEU A 228 0.28 -31.01 11.31
N ASN A 229 1.06 -29.95 11.58
CA ASN A 229 0.86 -28.63 11.02
C ASN A 229 1.56 -28.52 9.65
N PRO A 230 0.83 -28.40 8.53
CA PRO A 230 1.41 -28.35 7.18
C PRO A 230 2.33 -27.15 6.96
N ASN A 231 2.25 -26.12 7.82
CA ASN A 231 3.04 -24.91 7.71
C ASN A 231 4.30 -24.96 8.58
N SER A 232 4.46 -25.99 9.41
CA SER A 232 5.69 -26.22 10.16
C SER A 232 6.69 -26.96 9.29
N SER A 233 7.72 -26.25 8.84
CA SER A 233 8.80 -26.84 8.03
C SER A 233 9.39 -28.07 8.69
N LYS A 234 9.62 -28.02 10.00
CA LYS A 234 10.17 -29.13 10.79
C LYS A 234 9.26 -30.36 10.76
N GLN A 235 7.96 -30.19 10.99
CA GLN A 235 7.04 -31.33 11.00
C GLN A 235 6.86 -31.94 9.61
N VAL A 236 6.75 -31.10 8.57
CA VAL A 236 6.63 -31.57 7.17
C VAL A 236 7.89 -32.32 6.74
N CYS A 237 9.07 -31.78 7.01
CA CYS A 237 10.35 -32.43 6.73
C CYS A 237 10.45 -33.81 7.38
N ASN A 238 10.10 -33.89 8.66
CA ASN A 238 10.12 -35.15 9.40
C ASN A 238 9.14 -36.19 8.83
N TRP A 239 7.94 -35.77 8.42
CA TRP A 239 6.91 -36.70 7.91
C TRP A 239 7.18 -37.18 6.48
N LEU A 240 7.73 -36.31 5.63
CA LEU A 240 8.09 -36.63 4.25
C LEU A 240 9.49 -37.22 4.11
N GLU A 241 10.27 -37.26 5.19
CA GLU A 241 11.66 -37.72 5.21
C GLU A 241 12.55 -36.92 4.25
N ILE A 242 12.42 -35.58 4.29
CA ILE A 242 13.17 -34.64 3.46
C ILE A 242 13.86 -33.56 4.28
N ASP A 243 15.00 -33.07 3.81
CA ASP A 243 15.79 -32.04 4.49
C ASP A 243 15.19 -30.62 4.41
N SER A 244 14.25 -30.39 3.49
CA SER A 244 13.65 -29.07 3.29
C SER A 244 12.24 -29.14 2.75
N SER A 245 11.34 -28.35 3.35
CA SER A 245 9.95 -28.18 2.90
C SER A 245 9.78 -27.00 1.93
N LYS A 246 10.88 -26.60 1.28
CA LYS A 246 10.87 -25.63 0.18
C LYS A 246 9.90 -26.12 -0.89
N LYS A 247 9.14 -25.18 -1.44
CA LYS A 247 8.08 -25.44 -2.42
C LYS A 247 8.55 -26.30 -3.59
N ALA A 248 9.71 -25.97 -4.18
CA ALA A 248 10.26 -26.73 -5.31
C ALA A 248 10.45 -28.23 -5.01
N ILE A 249 10.86 -28.59 -3.79
CA ILE A 249 11.04 -29.99 -3.40
C ILE A 249 9.68 -30.69 -3.27
N LEU A 250 8.70 -30.02 -2.66
CA LEU A 250 7.34 -30.54 -2.55
C LEU A 250 6.68 -30.74 -3.91
N GLU A 251 6.90 -29.82 -4.87
CA GLU A 251 6.41 -29.95 -6.24
C GLU A 251 7.09 -31.11 -6.98
N ILE A 252 8.40 -31.30 -6.80
CA ILE A 252 9.11 -32.47 -7.35
C ILE A 252 8.50 -33.78 -6.82
N LEU A 253 8.23 -33.86 -5.51
CA LEU A 253 7.63 -35.06 -4.92
C LEU A 253 6.18 -35.28 -5.38
N HIS A 254 5.38 -34.22 -5.45
CA HIS A 254 4.04 -34.25 -6.01
C HIS A 254 4.04 -34.77 -7.46
N ASN A 255 4.92 -34.25 -8.32
CA ASN A 255 5.05 -34.68 -9.70
C ASN A 255 5.55 -36.13 -9.85
N LYS A 256 6.22 -36.65 -8.82
CA LYS A 256 6.61 -38.07 -8.72
C LYS A 256 5.51 -38.96 -8.14
N GLY A 257 4.35 -38.41 -7.78
CA GLY A 257 3.21 -39.14 -7.26
C GLY A 257 3.17 -39.32 -5.74
N ASP A 258 3.98 -38.58 -4.95
CA ASP A 258 3.87 -38.65 -3.49
C ASP A 258 2.57 -37.97 -3.01
N GLU A 259 1.63 -38.79 -2.53
CA GLU A 259 0.33 -38.34 -2.02
C GLU A 259 0.47 -37.46 -0.77
N ARG A 260 1.46 -37.70 0.10
CA ARG A 260 1.69 -36.89 1.30
C ARG A 260 2.12 -35.48 0.91
N ALA A 261 3.04 -35.36 -0.06
CA ALA A 261 3.45 -34.06 -0.59
C ALA A 261 2.25 -33.31 -1.22
N THR A 262 1.38 -34.03 -1.92
CA THR A 262 0.14 -33.50 -2.49
C THR A 262 -0.79 -32.95 -1.41
N LEU A 263 -1.02 -33.71 -0.32
CA LEU A 263 -1.85 -33.27 0.81
C LEU A 263 -1.31 -31.99 1.47
N ILE A 264 0.02 -31.90 1.68
CA ILE A 264 0.66 -30.69 2.22
C ILE A 264 0.44 -29.49 1.30
N LEU A 265 0.67 -29.64 0.00
CA LEU A 265 0.49 -28.56 -0.97
C LEU A 265 -0.97 -28.09 -1.00
N GLN A 266 -1.93 -29.01 -1.03
CA GLN A 266 -3.36 -28.67 -1.00
C GLN A 266 -3.76 -27.97 0.31
N ALA A 267 -3.29 -28.45 1.47
CA ALA A 267 -3.59 -27.81 2.75
C ALA A 267 -3.02 -26.37 2.82
N ARG A 268 -1.76 -26.17 2.38
CA ARG A 268 -1.14 -24.83 2.29
C ARG A 268 -1.87 -23.93 1.30
N CYS A 269 -2.34 -24.50 0.20
CA CYS A 269 -3.11 -23.83 -0.84
C CYS A 269 -4.39 -23.20 -0.27
N TRP A 270 -5.26 -24.01 0.32
CA TRP A 270 -6.53 -23.53 0.88
C TRP A 270 -6.34 -22.51 2.00
N ARG A 271 -5.34 -22.73 2.87
CA ARG A 271 -5.00 -21.76 3.92
C ARG A 271 -4.56 -20.43 3.33
N THR A 272 -3.74 -20.47 2.28
CA THR A 272 -3.26 -19.25 1.61
C THR A 272 -4.40 -18.52 0.91
N ALA A 273 -5.30 -19.23 0.23
CA ALA A 273 -6.51 -18.67 -0.37
C ALA A 273 -7.30 -17.81 0.63
N ASP A 274 -7.63 -18.36 1.79
CA ASP A 274 -8.33 -17.64 2.84
C ASP A 274 -7.49 -16.49 3.43
N SER A 275 -6.30 -16.81 3.96
CA SER A 275 -5.52 -15.83 4.74
C SER A 275 -4.85 -14.72 3.93
N ARG A 276 -4.43 -14.97 2.69
CA ARG A 276 -3.71 -14.00 1.84
C ARG A 276 -4.57 -13.30 0.82
N TYR A 277 -5.75 -13.84 0.49
CA TYR A 277 -6.60 -13.27 -0.55
C TYR A 277 -7.98 -12.88 -0.02
N TYR A 278 -8.80 -13.84 0.40
CA TYR A 278 -10.20 -13.54 0.74
C TYR A 278 -10.33 -12.69 2.01
N GLN A 279 -9.65 -13.03 3.11
CA GLN A 279 -9.72 -12.25 4.35
C GLN A 279 -9.14 -10.84 4.19
N PRO A 280 -7.99 -10.63 3.54
CA PRO A 280 -7.51 -9.28 3.26
C PRO A 280 -8.43 -8.43 2.39
N LEU A 281 -8.99 -9.00 1.32
CA LEU A 281 -9.95 -8.29 0.46
C LEU A 281 -11.23 -7.92 1.23
N LEU A 282 -11.77 -8.82 2.05
CA LEU A 282 -12.92 -8.52 2.91
C LEU A 282 -12.65 -7.38 3.90
N ARG A 283 -11.40 -7.20 4.34
CA ARG A 283 -11.01 -6.08 5.22
C ARG A 283 -10.84 -4.76 4.48
N LEU A 284 -10.63 -4.78 3.16
CA LEU A 284 -10.55 -3.58 2.34
C LEU A 284 -11.89 -2.95 2.05
N ILE A 285 -12.96 -3.75 2.09
CA ILE A 285 -14.30 -3.30 1.71
C ILE A 285 -14.83 -2.30 2.74
N ASP A 286 -15.17 -1.13 2.25
CA ASP A 286 -15.78 -0.04 3.01
C ASP A 286 -17.29 -0.28 3.28
N GLY A 287 -18.01 0.79 3.61
CA GLY A 287 -19.46 0.77 3.80
C GLY A 287 -20.24 0.55 2.51
N ASP A 288 -19.73 1.06 1.39
CA ASP A 288 -20.40 1.14 0.09
C ASP A 288 -20.05 -0.04 -0.83
N GLY A 289 -19.12 -0.91 -0.42
CA GLY A 289 -18.71 -2.08 -1.20
C GLY A 289 -17.45 -1.87 -2.04
N LEU A 290 -16.75 -0.75 -1.85
CA LEU A 290 -15.48 -0.43 -2.50
C LEU A 290 -14.31 -0.95 -1.66
N GLY A 291 -13.35 -1.60 -2.31
CA GLY A 291 -12.04 -1.87 -1.75
C GLY A 291 -11.05 -0.77 -2.14
N HIS A 292 -10.49 -0.06 -1.16
CA HIS A 292 -9.53 1.02 -1.41
C HIS A 292 -8.09 0.47 -1.39
N PRO A 293 -7.41 0.35 -2.55
CA PRO A 293 -6.04 -0.16 -2.58
C PRO A 293 -5.08 0.79 -1.85
N SER A 294 -3.92 0.27 -1.49
CA SER A 294 -2.80 1.07 -1.00
C SER A 294 -1.57 0.75 -1.85
N PHE A 295 -1.28 1.67 -2.77
CA PHE A 295 -0.11 1.65 -3.63
C PHE A 295 1.08 2.27 -2.91
N LYS A 296 2.29 1.79 -3.19
CA LYS A 296 3.54 2.38 -2.67
C LYS A 296 4.38 2.78 -3.87
N MET A 297 4.60 4.08 -4.02
CA MET A 297 5.39 4.63 -5.13
C MET A 297 6.89 4.48 -4.86
N CYS A 298 7.33 4.60 -3.60
CA CYS A 298 8.74 4.44 -3.19
C CYS A 298 9.01 3.07 -2.55
N GLY A 299 8.58 1.98 -3.19
CA GLY A 299 8.63 0.64 -2.62
C GLY A 299 9.62 -0.34 -3.27
N THR A 300 9.97 -0.13 -4.53
CA THR A 300 10.84 -1.05 -5.29
C THR A 300 12.06 -0.30 -5.80
N TYR A 301 13.23 -0.95 -5.80
CA TYR A 301 14.46 -0.38 -6.37
C TYR A 301 14.32 -0.06 -7.87
N THR A 302 13.44 -0.78 -8.57
CA THR A 302 13.17 -0.59 -10.01
C THR A 302 12.28 0.61 -10.32
N GLY A 303 11.74 1.31 -9.31
CA GLY A 303 10.76 2.40 -9.49
C GLY A 303 9.33 1.94 -9.83
N ARG A 304 9.07 0.62 -9.87
CA ARG A 304 7.69 0.10 -10.00
C ARG A 304 6.89 0.42 -8.75
N MET A 305 5.62 0.79 -8.96
CA MET A 305 4.64 0.77 -7.89
C MET A 305 4.52 -0.64 -7.32
N SER A 306 4.34 -0.72 -6.00
CA SER A 306 3.90 -1.94 -5.33
C SER A 306 2.56 -1.69 -4.65
N SER A 307 1.94 -2.74 -4.13
CA SER A 307 0.71 -2.60 -3.35
C SER A 307 0.76 -3.51 -2.13
N GLY A 308 0.08 -3.12 -1.06
CA GLY A 308 0.06 -3.90 0.17
C GLY A 308 -0.85 -3.30 1.24
N ASP A 309 -0.91 -3.97 2.39
CA ASP A 309 -1.55 -3.49 3.62
C ASP A 309 -3.01 -3.03 3.44
N PRO A 310 -4.00 -3.94 3.51
CA PRO A 310 -3.90 -5.36 3.87
C PRO A 310 -3.66 -6.30 2.68
N PHE A 311 -3.77 -5.85 1.42
CA PHE A 311 -3.75 -6.73 0.24
C PHE A 311 -2.78 -6.25 -0.84
N ASN A 312 -2.02 -7.19 -1.41
CA ASN A 312 -1.13 -6.92 -2.54
C ASN A 312 -1.82 -7.33 -3.86
N TRP A 313 -2.29 -6.34 -4.60
CA TRP A 313 -2.96 -6.42 -5.89
C TRP A 313 -2.10 -7.03 -7.01
N GLN A 314 -0.77 -7.03 -6.88
CA GLN A 314 0.10 -7.76 -7.82
C GLN A 314 -0.01 -9.28 -7.65
N SER A 315 -0.60 -9.75 -6.55
CA SER A 315 -0.79 -11.19 -6.29
C SER A 315 -1.89 -11.83 -7.14
N PHE A 316 -2.66 -11.04 -7.90
CA PHE A 316 -3.65 -11.52 -8.87
C PHE A 316 -3.03 -12.21 -10.10
N ALA A 317 -1.76 -11.92 -10.40
CA ALA A 317 -1.05 -12.53 -11.52
C ALA A 317 -0.75 -14.02 -11.25
N ASN A 318 -1.51 -14.88 -11.93
CA ASN A 318 -1.32 -16.32 -12.12
C ASN A 318 -1.21 -17.23 -10.87
N PRO A 319 -2.36 -17.70 -10.35
CA PRO A 319 -2.42 -18.89 -9.50
C PRO A 319 -1.93 -20.16 -10.21
N ARG A 320 -2.10 -20.25 -11.55
CA ARG A 320 -1.76 -21.43 -12.38
C ARG A 320 -0.25 -21.71 -12.47
N GLU A 321 0.60 -20.70 -12.47
CA GLU A 321 2.06 -20.88 -12.58
C GLU A 321 2.72 -21.22 -11.24
N LYS A 322 1.99 -21.04 -10.13
CA LYS A 322 2.53 -21.25 -8.78
C LYS A 322 2.22 -22.63 -8.19
N GLY A 323 1.98 -23.66 -9.00
CA GLY A 323 1.92 -25.06 -8.55
C GLY A 323 0.91 -25.35 -7.44
N TYR A 324 0.02 -24.40 -7.17
CA TYR A 324 -1.21 -24.65 -6.46
C TYR A 324 -2.04 -25.52 -7.39
N ALA A 325 -2.28 -26.77 -6.98
CA ALA A 325 -3.00 -27.76 -7.78
C ALA A 325 -4.07 -27.08 -8.63
N ALA A 326 -3.84 -27.06 -9.95
CA ALA A 326 -4.68 -26.37 -10.91
C ALA A 326 -6.14 -26.75 -10.64
N GLY A 327 -6.97 -25.78 -10.26
CA GLY A 327 -8.39 -25.99 -9.94
C GLY A 327 -8.80 -25.80 -8.48
N ILE A 328 -7.89 -25.50 -7.55
CA ILE A 328 -8.25 -25.22 -6.14
C ILE A 328 -8.60 -23.74 -5.88
N TYR A 329 -8.09 -22.81 -6.69
CA TYR A 329 -8.44 -21.41 -6.57
C TYR A 329 -9.65 -21.09 -7.46
N ASP A 330 -10.77 -20.69 -6.84
CA ASP A 330 -11.74 -19.86 -7.54
C ASP A 330 -11.03 -18.55 -7.93
N PRO A 331 -11.24 -18.02 -9.14
CA PRO A 331 -10.60 -16.79 -9.55
C PRO A 331 -11.00 -15.68 -8.59
N ILE A 332 -10.04 -15.14 -7.84
CA ILE A 332 -10.27 -13.98 -6.97
C ILE A 332 -10.80 -12.80 -7.81
N LYS A 333 -10.48 -12.78 -9.12
CA LYS A 333 -11.01 -11.84 -10.11
C LYS A 333 -12.54 -11.90 -10.23
N ASP A 334 -13.19 -13.03 -9.94
CA ASP A 334 -14.65 -13.16 -9.98
C ASP A 334 -15.35 -12.36 -8.88
N ALA A 335 -14.61 -11.91 -7.86
CA ALA A 335 -15.12 -11.00 -6.84
C ALA A 335 -15.00 -9.53 -7.23
N ILE A 336 -14.34 -9.20 -8.34
CA ILE A 336 -14.22 -7.84 -8.86
C ILE A 336 -15.40 -7.61 -9.81
N GLU A 337 -16.17 -6.56 -9.54
CA GLU A 337 -17.36 -6.23 -10.33
C GLU A 337 -17.21 -4.83 -10.93
N ALA A 338 -17.92 -4.58 -12.03
CA ALA A 338 -18.19 -3.21 -12.48
C ALA A 338 -19.40 -2.66 -11.73
N ASP A 339 -19.54 -1.34 -11.68
CA ASP A 339 -20.77 -0.72 -11.22
C ASP A 339 -21.94 -0.95 -12.20
N GLU A 340 -23.16 -0.67 -11.76
CA GLU A 340 -24.35 -0.79 -12.61
C GLU A 340 -24.18 0.10 -13.86
N ASP A 341 -24.47 -0.47 -15.03
CA ASP A 341 -24.27 0.15 -16.35
C ASP A 341 -22.80 0.43 -16.77
N GLU A 342 -21.82 -0.09 -16.02
CA GLU A 342 -20.39 0.02 -16.37
C GLU A 342 -19.79 -1.32 -16.82
N VAL A 343 -18.58 -1.25 -17.39
CA VAL A 343 -17.79 -2.43 -17.79
C VAL A 343 -16.35 -2.29 -17.33
N MET A 344 -15.75 -3.39 -16.89
CA MET A 344 -14.32 -3.43 -16.60
C MET A 344 -13.52 -3.47 -17.90
N VAL A 345 -12.55 -2.56 -18.02
CA VAL A 345 -11.60 -2.51 -19.14
C VAL A 345 -10.20 -2.81 -18.64
N GLU A 346 -9.54 -3.80 -19.24
CA GLU A 346 -8.13 -4.11 -19.00
C GLU A 346 -7.30 -3.61 -20.18
N ALA A 347 -6.28 -2.79 -19.89
CA ALA A 347 -5.31 -2.31 -20.87
C ALA A 347 -3.91 -2.68 -20.37
N ASP A 348 -3.17 -3.46 -21.16
CA ASP A 348 -1.85 -3.98 -20.81
C ASP A 348 -0.80 -3.62 -21.88
N TYR A 349 0.43 -3.35 -21.44
CA TYR A 349 1.54 -3.12 -22.36
C TYR A 349 2.19 -4.44 -22.74
N SER A 350 1.77 -4.98 -23.90
CA SER A 350 2.35 -6.22 -24.41
C SER A 350 3.87 -6.12 -24.55
N GLN A 351 4.57 -6.95 -23.77
CA GLN A 351 6.03 -7.13 -23.80
C GLN A 351 6.82 -5.80 -23.66
N ALA A 352 6.33 -4.88 -22.83
CA ALA A 352 6.95 -3.56 -22.63
C ALA A 352 8.46 -3.65 -22.33
N GLU A 353 8.84 -4.55 -21.42
CA GLU A 353 10.23 -4.73 -21.00
C GLU A 353 11.15 -5.13 -22.16
N ILE A 354 10.67 -6.01 -23.05
CA ILE A 354 11.43 -6.46 -24.22
C ILE A 354 11.55 -5.31 -25.22
N LYS A 355 10.47 -4.55 -25.46
CA LYS A 355 10.50 -3.38 -26.36
C LYS A 355 11.53 -2.35 -25.89
N VAL A 356 11.54 -2.07 -24.59
CA VAL A 356 12.52 -1.16 -23.97
C VAL A 356 13.94 -1.71 -24.11
N ALA A 357 14.15 -3.01 -23.85
CA ALA A 357 15.45 -3.65 -24.01
C ALA A 357 15.96 -3.61 -25.46
N CYS A 358 15.09 -3.86 -26.45
CA CYS A 358 15.44 -3.76 -27.88
C CYS A 358 15.86 -2.33 -28.24
N HIS A 359 15.11 -1.34 -27.77
CA HIS A 359 15.40 0.07 -28.02
C HIS A 359 16.79 0.49 -27.49
N TYR A 360 17.07 0.20 -26.21
CA TYR A 360 18.36 0.54 -25.61
C TYR A 360 19.52 -0.33 -26.12
N GLY A 361 19.25 -1.59 -26.44
CA GLY A 361 20.22 -2.51 -27.04
C GLY A 361 20.48 -2.24 -28.52
N GLN A 362 19.71 -1.35 -29.16
CA GLN A 362 19.70 -1.13 -30.61
C GLN A 362 19.55 -2.43 -31.40
N GLU A 363 18.80 -3.39 -30.85
CA GLU A 363 18.54 -4.68 -31.48
C GLU A 363 17.30 -4.52 -32.37
N THR A 364 17.52 -4.51 -33.69
CA THR A 364 16.48 -4.30 -34.68
C THR A 364 15.69 -5.57 -35.02
N ARG A 365 16.30 -6.76 -35.04
CA ARG A 365 15.65 -8.03 -35.43
C ARG A 365 14.61 -8.47 -34.41
N MET A 366 14.97 -8.50 -33.14
CA MET A 366 14.10 -8.73 -31.99
C MET A 366 13.08 -7.60 -31.85
N GLY A 367 13.48 -6.35 -32.09
CA GLY A 367 12.55 -5.22 -32.15
C GLY A 367 11.46 -5.41 -33.21
N ASP A 368 11.83 -5.86 -34.40
CA ASP A 368 10.92 -6.15 -35.51
C ASP A 368 9.99 -7.33 -35.20
N LEU A 369 10.51 -8.40 -34.59
CA LEU A 369 9.73 -9.57 -34.14
C LEU A 369 8.70 -9.20 -33.06
N VAL A 370 9.10 -8.36 -32.10
CA VAL A 370 8.19 -7.87 -31.04
C VAL A 370 7.09 -6.99 -31.65
N ASN A 371 7.44 -6.16 -32.64
CA ASN A 371 6.50 -5.26 -33.30
C ASN A 371 5.55 -5.99 -34.27
N SER A 372 5.97 -7.10 -34.89
CA SER A 372 5.13 -7.92 -35.76
C SER A 372 4.14 -8.80 -34.99
N GLY A 373 4.27 -8.90 -33.67
CA GLY A 373 3.43 -9.75 -32.82
C GLY A 373 3.80 -11.24 -32.91
N GLU A 374 4.97 -11.57 -33.44
CA GLU A 374 5.48 -12.93 -33.51
C GLU A 374 5.96 -13.44 -32.13
N ASP A 375 5.88 -14.74 -31.90
CA ASP A 375 6.32 -15.35 -30.65
C ASP A 375 7.86 -15.33 -30.55
N ILE A 376 8.36 -14.41 -29.73
CA ILE A 376 9.79 -14.21 -29.45
C ILE A 376 10.42 -15.48 -28.85
N HIS A 377 9.66 -16.26 -28.06
CA HIS A 377 10.16 -17.50 -27.46
C HIS A 377 10.32 -18.65 -28.47
N GLY A 378 9.63 -18.57 -29.60
CA GLY A 378 9.84 -19.44 -30.76
C GLY A 378 11.01 -19.00 -31.62
N ALA A 379 11.14 -17.70 -31.86
CA ALA A 379 12.12 -17.12 -32.79
C ALA A 379 13.58 -17.09 -32.27
N THR A 380 13.80 -17.22 -30.96
CA THR A 380 15.14 -17.20 -30.33
C THR A 380 15.74 -18.59 -30.08
N LYS A 381 15.06 -19.67 -30.53
CA LYS A 381 15.55 -21.05 -30.37
C LYS A 381 16.48 -21.52 -31.50
N ASP A 382 16.53 -20.80 -32.61
CA ASP A 382 17.42 -21.01 -33.77
C ASP A 382 18.45 -19.87 -33.85
#